data_AF-A0A7Y9EFA1-F1
#
_entry.id   AF-A0A7Y9EFA1-F1
#
_cell.length_a   1.000
_cell.length_b   1.000
_cell.length_c   1.000
_cell.angle_alpha   90.00
_cell.angle_beta   90.00
_cell.angle_gamma   90.00
#
_symmetry.space_group_name_H-M   'P 1'
#
loop_
_entity.id
_entity.type
_entity.pdbx_description
1 polymer ?
#
loop_
_entity_poly.entity_id
_entity_poly.type
_entity_poly.pdbx_seq_one_letter_code
_entity_poly.pdbx_strand_id
1 'polypeptide(L)' 'MRAEDRARRAETAAYLAALRREFPAFGIVADPERPIWMAVRGNDVFIRATDGHVLRRRLLELAKR' A
#
# COMPACT_ATOMS: atom_id res chain seq x y z
N MET A 1 23.42 6.31 -2.30
CA MET A 1 22.22 5.45 -2.19
C MET A 1 22.70 4.01 -2.08
N ARG A 2 22.53 3.35 -0.92
CA ARG A 2 23.06 2.00 -0.70
C ARG A 2 22.21 0.98 -1.48
N ALA A 3 22.80 -0.16 -1.84
CA ALA A 3 22.10 -1.21 -2.61
C ALA A 3 20.85 -1.74 -1.89
N GLU A 4 20.87 -1.76 -0.57
CA GLU A 4 19.77 -2.20 0.31
C GLU A 4 18.51 -1.31 0.19
N ASP A 5 18.69 0.01 0.05
CA ASP A 5 17.56 0.94 -0.13
C ASP A 5 16.85 0.70 -1.47
N ARG A 6 17.62 0.32 -2.50
CA ARG A 6 17.09 0.07 -3.84
C ARG A 6 16.29 -1.24 -3.89
N ALA A 7 16.75 -2.28 -3.19
CA ALA A 7 16.03 -3.54 -3.04
C ALA A 7 14.69 -3.33 -2.31
N ARG A 8 14.71 -2.63 -1.17
CA ARG A 8 13.50 -2.32 -0.39
C ARG A 8 12.47 -1.51 -1.17
N ARG A 9 12.92 -0.52 -1.95
CA ARG A 9 12.04 0.25 -2.86
C ARG A 9 11.40 -0.63 -3.93
N ALA A 10 12.16 -1.54 -4.53
CA ALA A 10 11.65 -2.44 -5.57
C ALA A 10 10.62 -3.43 -5.01
N GLU A 11 10.87 -4.00 -3.83
CA GLU A 11 9.93 -4.87 -3.13
C GLU A 11 8.64 -4.13 -2.76
N THR A 12 8.77 -2.91 -2.22
CA THR A 12 7.63 -2.05 -1.90
C THR A 12 6.80 -1.74 -3.14
N ALA A 13 7.45 -1.40 -4.26
CA ALA A 13 6.78 -1.11 -5.52
C ALA A 13 6.06 -2.34 -6.11
N ALA A 14 6.68 -3.52 -6.04
CA ALA A 14 6.06 -4.76 -6.49
C ALA A 14 4.82 -5.10 -5.66
N TYR A 15 4.91 -4.97 -4.33
CA TYR A 15 3.78 -5.21 -3.44
C TYR A 15 2.66 -4.19 -3.62
N LEU A 16 3.01 -2.91 -3.80
CA LEU A 16 2.06 -1.85 -4.12
C LEU A 16 1.30 -2.13 -5.42
N ALA A 17 1.99 -2.60 -6.46
CA ALA A 17 1.35 -2.98 -7.73
C ALA A 17 0.39 -4.16 -7.56
N ALA A 18 0.75 -5.16 -6.76
CA ALA A 18 -0.15 -6.28 -6.44
C ALA A 18 -1.43 -5.81 -5.74
N LEU A 19 -1.30 -4.94 -4.72
CA LEU A 19 -2.46 -4.41 -4.00
C LEU A 19 -3.37 -3.57 -4.89
N ARG A 20 -2.82 -2.75 -5.79
CA ARG A 20 -3.62 -1.96 -6.75
C ARG A 20 -4.40 -2.86 -7.71
N ARG A 21 -3.85 -4.02 -8.09
CA ARG A 21 -4.55 -5.02 -8.91
C ARG A 21 -5.66 -5.74 -8.13
N GLU A 22 -5.43 -6.02 -6.85
CA GLU A 22 -6.40 -6.68 -5.97
C GLU A 22 -7.56 -5.74 -5.59
N PHE A 23 -7.29 -4.44 -5.45
CA PHE A 23 -8.25 -3.42 -5.01
C PHE A 23 -8.31 -2.22 -5.98
N PRO A 24 -8.81 -2.38 -7.21
CA PRO A 24 -8.82 -1.31 -8.21
C PRO A 24 -9.71 -0.12 -7.83
N ALA A 25 -10.64 -0.28 -6.89
CA ALA A 25 -11.52 0.78 -6.39
C ALA A 25 -10.78 1.78 -5.46
N PHE A 26 -9.56 1.47 -5.02
CA PHE A 26 -8.78 2.27 -4.09
C PHE A 26 -7.46 2.70 -4.72
N GLY A 27 -7.15 4.00 -4.62
CA GLY A 27 -5.83 4.53 -4.91
C GLY A 27 -4.87 4.20 -3.78
N ILE A 28 -4.00 3.21 -3.96
CA ILE A 28 -3.05 2.82 -2.91
C ILE A 28 -1.72 3.58 -3.12
N VAL A 29 -1.19 4.13 -2.04
CA VAL A 29 0.09 4.87 -2.01
C VAL A 29 0.95 4.29 -0.89
N ALA A 30 2.24 4.08 -1.17
CA ALA A 30 3.22 3.66 -0.20
C ALA A 30 4.45 4.57 -0.30
N ASP A 31 4.98 4.96 0.85
CA ASP A 31 6.30 5.58 0.93
C ASP A 31 7.32 4.44 1.15
N PRO A 32 8.34 4.27 0.30
CA PRO A 32 9.35 3.23 0.51
C PRO A 32 10.43 3.65 1.51
N GLU A 33 10.56 4.95 1.82
CA GLU A 33 11.52 5.47 2.80
C GLU A 33 10.93 5.51 4.21
N ARG A 34 9.61 5.45 4.33
CA ARG A 34 8.88 5.51 5.60
C ARG A 34 7.90 4.34 5.69
N PRO A 35 7.65 3.78 6.87
CA PRO A 35 6.62 2.75 7.05
C PRO A 35 5.22 3.38 6.98
N ILE A 36 4.83 3.88 5.80
CA ILE A 36 3.56 4.56 5.56
C ILE A 36 2.93 3.99 4.31
N TRP A 37 1.76 3.38 4.53
CA TRP A 37 0.90 2.82 3.51
C TRP A 37 -0.48 3.46 3.64
N MET A 38 -1.06 3.89 2.53
CA MET A 38 -2.36 4.55 2.52
C MET A 38 -3.23 4.02 1.40
N ALA A 39 -4.51 3.84 1.69
CA ALA A 39 -5.54 3.66 0.67
C ALA A 39 -6.39 4.93 0.62
N VAL A 40 -6.55 5.45 -0.59
CA VAL A 40 -7.29 6.66 -0.92
C VAL A 40 -8.50 6.24 -1.74
N ARG A 41 -9.67 6.83 -1.47
CA ARG A 41 -10.88 6.59 -2.27
C ARG A 41 -11.44 7.95 -2.68
N GLY A 42 -11.41 8.25 -3.98
CA GLY A 42 -11.70 9.61 -4.45
C GLY A 42 -10.66 10.60 -3.92
N ASN A 43 -11.12 11.64 -3.23
CA ASN A 43 -10.24 12.67 -2.63
C ASN A 43 -9.88 12.42 -1.15
N ASP A 44 -10.43 11.37 -0.53
CA ASP A 44 -10.28 11.13 0.90
C ASP A 44 -9.33 9.97 1.20
N VAL A 45 -8.45 10.19 2.19
CA VAL A 45 -7.63 9.12 2.77
C VAL A 45 -8.54 8.21 3.57
N PHE A 46 -8.73 6.99 3.06
CA PHE A 46 -9.66 6.02 3.65
C PHE A 46 -8.99 5.21 4.76
N ILE A 47 -7.79 4.69 4.51
CA ILE A 47 -7.02 3.91 5.49
C ILE A 47 -5.57 4.39 5.47
N ARG A 48 -4.99 4.53 6.66
CA ARG A 48 -3.54 4.62 6.87
C ARG A 48 -3.07 3.41 7.66
N ALA A 49 -1.95 2.85 7.25
CA ALA A 49 -1.27 1.72 7.87
C ALA A 49 0.24 1.94 7.89
N THR A 50 0.93 1.26 8.79
CA THR A 50 2.39 1.27 8.86
C THR A 50 3.05 0.27 7.90
N ASP A 51 2.27 -0.68 7.38
CA ASP A 51 2.71 -1.79 6.53
C ASP A 51 1.62 -2.10 5.50
N GLY A 52 2.03 -2.52 4.30
CA GLY A 52 1.16 -3.01 3.24
C GLY A 52 0.33 -4.23 3.64
N HIS A 53 0.85 -5.13 4.49
CA HIS A 53 0.10 -6.27 4.99
C HIS A 53 -1.07 -5.85 5.89
N VAL A 54 -0.86 -4.84 6.74
CA VAL A 54 -1.90 -4.26 7.58
C VAL A 54 -2.93 -3.54 6.72
N LEU A 55 -2.47 -2.80 5.70
CA LEU A 55 -3.36 -2.15 4.74
C LEU A 55 -4.24 -3.18 4.02
N ARG A 56 -3.64 -4.25 3.50
CA ARG A 56 -4.33 -5.33 2.81
C ARG A 56 -5.41 -5.98 3.68
N ARG A 57 -5.09 -6.29 4.94
CA ARG A 57 -6.06 -6.89 5.86
C ARG A 57 -7.28 -5.99 6.06
N ARG A 58 -7.06 -4.69 6.25
CA ARG A 58 -8.15 -3.70 6.39
C ARG A 58 -8.97 -3.57 5.10
N LEU A 59 -8.31 -3.57 3.94
CA LEU A 59 -9.01 -3.57 2.64
C LEU A 59 -9.85 -4.83 2.43
N LEU A 60 -9.35 -6.00 2.84
CA LEU A 60 -10.10 -7.26 2.78
C LEU A 60 -11.33 -7.25 3.71
N GLU A 61 -11.20 -6.70 4.92
CA GLU A 61 -12.33 -6.55 5.85
C GLU A 61 -13.43 -5.66 5.28
N LEU A 62 -13.05 -4.62 4.51
CA LEU A 62 -14.00 -3.75 3.82
C LEU A 62 -14.63 -4.40 2.59
N ALA A 63 -13.86 -5.18 1.83
CA ALA A 63 -14.34 -5.83 0.61
C ALA A 63 -15.26 -7.04 0.87
N LYS A 64 -15.19 -7.64 2.06
CA LYS A 64 -16.07 -8.75 2.50
C LYS A 64 -17.45 -8.29 2.99
N ARG A 65 -17.72 -6.98 3.00
CA ARG A 65 -18.94 -6.37 3.51
C ARG A 65 -19.83 -5.90 2.36
#